data_AF-A0A2V9PF33-F1
#
_entry.id   AF-A0A2V9PF33-F1
#
_cell.length_a   1.000
_cell.length_b   1.000
_cell.length_c   1.000
_cell.angle_alpha   90.00
_cell.angle_beta   90.00
_cell.angle_gamma   90.00
#
_symmetry.space_group_name_H-M   'P 1'
#
loop_
_entity.id
_entity.type
_entity.pdbx_description
1 polymer ?
#
loop_
_entity_poly.entity_id
_entity_poly.type
_entity_poly.pdbx_seq_one_letter_code
_entity_poly.pdbx_strand_id
1 'polypeptide(L)' 'MGTRRTHVLLPEDLILEIDELVGPRGRSAFVVDTARNEVRRQRLLQLLQNKEAVWKDEDHPELAEGAAATAVES' A
#
# COMPACT_ATOMS: atom_id res chain seq x y z
N MET A 1 2.90 -10.56 17.09
CA MET A 1 3.64 -9.27 17.08
C MET A 1 3.15 -8.46 18.28
N GLY A 2 4.05 -7.87 19.08
CA GLY A 2 3.66 -7.08 20.25
C GLY A 2 3.33 -5.63 19.88
N THR A 3 2.47 -4.99 20.66
CA THR A 3 2.21 -3.55 20.57
C THR A 3 3.15 -2.80 21.53
N ARG A 4 3.76 -1.72 21.06
CA ARG A 4 4.53 -0.79 21.89
C ARG A 4 3.81 0.55 21.91
N ARG A 5 3.70 1.17 23.08
CA ARG A 5 3.13 2.52 23.20
C ARG A 5 4.15 3.54 22.70
N THR A 6 3.73 4.35 21.75
CA THR A 6 4.52 5.46 21.19
C THR A 6 3.73 6.75 21.38
N HIS A 7 4.39 7.80 21.86
CA HIS A 7 3.78 9.12 21.95
C HIS A 7 4.02 9.87 20.63
N VAL A 8 2.96 10.37 20.02
CA VAL A 8 3.00 11.13 18.78
C VAL A 8 2.26 12.44 19.03
N LEU A 9 2.86 13.55 18.61
CA LEU A 9 2.23 14.86 18.64
C LEU A 9 1.44 15.02 17.33
N LEU A 10 0.14 15.31 17.44
CA LEU A 10 -0.70 15.64 16.30
C LEU A 10 -1.26 17.06 16.51
N PRO A 11 -1.38 17.86 15.44
CA PRO A 11 -2.10 19.13 15.47
C PRO A 11 -3.54 18.95 15.98
N GLU A 12 -4.06 19.95 16.68
CA GLU A 12 -5.39 19.89 17.31
C GLU A 12 -6.52 19.89 16.28
N ASP A 13 -6.39 20.69 15.23
CA ASP A 13 -7.29 20.71 14.07
C ASP A 13 -7.43 19.31 13.44
N LEU A 14 -6.31 18.62 13.21
CA LEU A 14 -6.33 17.27 12.66
C LEU A 14 -7.01 16.27 13.60
N ILE A 15 -6.86 16.42 14.91
CA ILE A 15 -7.54 15.56 15.89
C ILE A 15 -9.06 15.73 15.79
N LEU A 16 -9.53 16.97 15.66
CA LEU A 16 -10.95 17.28 15.52
C LEU A 16 -11.52 16.69 14.22
N GLU A 17 -10.83 16.87 13.10
CA GLU A 17 -11.24 16.30 11.82
C GLU A 17 -11.33 14.77 11.87
N ILE A 18 -10.35 14.11 12.50
CA ILE A 18 -10.38 12.66 12.67
C ILE A 18 -11.58 12.27 13.53
N ASP A 19 -11.82 12.95 14.64
CA ASP A 19 -12.94 12.67 15.53
C ASP A 19 -14.31 12.82 14.84
N GLU A 20 -14.46 13.81 13.97
CA GLU A 20 -15.66 13.97 13.14
C GLU A 20 -15.85 12.80 12.17
N LEU A 21 -14.76 12.29 11.57
CA LEU A 21 -14.82 11.20 10.59
C LEU A 21 -15.10 9.83 11.20
N VAL A 22 -14.46 9.50 12.31
CA VAL A 22 -14.51 8.14 12.89
C VAL A 22 -15.40 8.02 14.12
N GLY A 23 -15.86 9.14 14.66
CA GLY A 23 -16.68 9.20 15.85
C GLY A 23 -15.94 8.73 17.11
N PRO A 24 -16.69 8.54 18.22
CA PRO A 24 -16.09 8.24 19.51
C PRO A 24 -15.33 6.90 19.50
N ARG A 25 -14.10 6.92 20.02
CA ARG A 25 -13.20 5.75 20.21
C ARG A 25 -12.57 5.17 18.94
N GLY A 26 -12.79 5.75 17.76
CA GLY A 26 -12.18 5.30 16.50
C GLY A 26 -10.75 5.81 16.24
N ARG A 27 -10.29 6.81 17.00
CA ARG A 27 -9.07 7.57 16.73
C ARG A 27 -7.80 6.73 16.60
N SER A 28 -7.56 5.82 17.56
CA SER A 28 -6.36 4.98 17.53
C SER A 28 -6.38 3.95 16.40
N ALA A 29 -7.57 3.40 16.10
CA ALA A 29 -7.72 2.46 14.99
C ALA A 29 -7.45 3.16 13.65
N PHE A 30 -8.04 4.35 13.47
CA PHE A 30 -7.83 5.17 12.28
C PHE A 30 -6.36 5.50 12.02
N VAL A 31 -5.64 5.96 13.05
CA VAL A 31 -4.21 6.28 12.91
C VAL A 31 -3.39 5.04 12.56
N VAL A 32 -3.68 3.89 13.19
CA VAL A 32 -2.97 2.63 12.91
C VAL A 32 -3.23 2.13 11.49
N ASP A 33 -4.48 2.16 11.04
CA ASP A 33 -4.87 1.68 9.71
C ASP A 33 -4.32 2.57 8.61
N THR A 34 -4.44 3.89 8.78
CA THR A 34 -3.87 4.89 7.85
C THR A 34 -2.35 4.75 7.78
N ALA A 35 -1.66 4.63 8.91
CA ALA A 35 -0.21 4.43 8.93
C ALA A 35 0.19 3.11 8.22
N ARG A 36 -0.56 2.02 8.43
CA ARG A 36 -0.32 0.74 7.75
C ARG A 36 -0.50 0.85 6.24
N ASN A 37 -1.56 1.53 5.80
CA ASN A 37 -1.84 1.72 4.38
C ASN A 37 -0.78 2.60 3.71
N GLU A 38 -0.38 3.70 4.35
CA GLU A 38 0.63 4.59 3.80
C GLU A 38 2.00 3.91 3.72
N VAL A 39 2.39 3.13 4.74
CA VAL A 39 3.63 2.33 4.69
C VAL A 39 3.62 1.35 3.52
N ARG A 40 2.49 0.68 3.26
CA ARG A 40 2.35 -0.23 2.11
C ARG A 40 2.46 0.52 0.79
N ARG A 41 1.78 1.66 0.67
CA ARG A 41 1.80 2.52 -0.51
C ARG A 41 3.23 3.02 -0.81
N GLN A 42 3.94 3.51 0.20
CA GLN A 42 5.32 3.98 0.05
C GLN A 42 6.26 2.86 -0.38
N ARG A 43 6.12 1.66 0.19
CA ARG A 43 6.90 0.49 -0.26
C ARG A 43 6.62 0.13 -1.71
N LEU A 44 5.35 0.15 -2.13
CA LEU A 44 4.99 -0.11 -3.52
C LEU A 44 5.60 0.94 -4.46
N LEU A 45 5.51 2.23 -4.11
CA LEU A 45 6.10 3.30 -4.89
C LEU A 45 7.63 3.16 -4.99
N GLN A 46 8.30 2.78 -3.90
CA GLN A 46 9.74 2.51 -3.92
C GLN A 46 10.10 1.34 -4.84
N LEU A 47 9.31 0.27 -4.83
CA LEU A 47 9.50 -0.86 -5.75
C LEU A 47 9.31 -0.44 -7.21
N LEU A 48 8.27 0.36 -7.50
CA LEU A 48 8.00 0.87 -8.85
C LEU A 48 9.08 1.88 -9.32
N GLN A 49 9.65 2.64 -8.40
CA GLN A 49 10.75 3.58 -8.69
C GLN A 49 12.10 2.89 -8.82
N ASN A 50 12.27 1.71 -8.24
CA ASN A 50 13.48 0.92 -8.42
C ASN A 50 13.56 0.44 -9.88
N LYS A 51 14.65 0.86 -10.54
CA LYS A 51 14.93 0.55 -11.95
C LYS A 51 15.32 -0.91 -12.20
N GLU A 52 15.60 -1.69 -11.16
CA GLU A 52 15.66 -3.13 -11.31
C GLU A 52 14.25 -3.62 -11.55
N ALA A 53 13.96 -3.97 -12.81
CA ALA A 53 12.73 -4.62 -13.19
C ALA A 53 12.53 -5.85 -12.28
N VAL A 54 11.55 -5.75 -11.38
CA VAL A 54 11.10 -6.88 -10.53
C VAL A 54 10.48 -7.98 -11.40
N TRP A 55 10.14 -7.63 -12.64
CA TRP A 55 9.65 -8.52 -13.68
C TRP A 55 10.72 -8.63 -14.77
N LYS A 56 11.49 -9.72 -14.78
CA LYS A 56 12.45 -10.01 -15.85
C LYS A 56 11.85 -11.06 -16.77
N ASP A 57 12.05 -10.91 -18.08
CA ASP A 57 11.62 -11.91 -19.07
C ASP A 57 12.28 -13.29 -18.81
N GLU A 58 13.44 -13.29 -18.15
CA GLU A 58 14.19 -14.47 -17.71
C GLU A 58 13.46 -15.27 -16.62
N ASP A 59 12.65 -14.60 -15.78
CA ASP A 59 11.94 -15.23 -14.66
C ASP A 59 10.57 -15.80 -15.10
N HIS A 60 10.09 -15.42 -16.29
CA HIS A 60 8.78 -15.81 -16.83
C HIS A 60 8.84 -16.09 -18.35
N PRO A 61 9.57 -17.13 -18.79
CA PRO A 61 9.67 -17.49 -20.21
C PRO A 61 8.32 -17.87 -20.84
N GLU A 62 7.35 -18.30 -20.04
CA GLU A 62 5.99 -18.66 -20.47
C GLU A 62 5.18 -17.47 -21.01
N LEU A 63 5.63 -16.24 -20.76
CA LEU A 63 4.99 -15.02 -21.25
C LEU A 63 5.69 -14.41 -22.46
N ALA A 64 6.84 -14.96 -22.86
CA ALA A 64 7.63 -14.47 -24.00
C ALA A 64 6.92 -14.65 -25.35
N GLU A 65 6.06 -15.66 -25.48
CA GLU A 65 5.28 -15.92 -26.71
C GLU A 65 4.10 -14.95 -26.91
N GLY A 66 3.80 -14.11 -25.91
CA GLY A 66 2.79 -13.07 -26.01
C GLY A 66 1.36 -13.58 -26.12
N ALA A 67 0.40 -12.75 -25.70
CA ALA A 67 -1.04 -13.02 -25.79
C ALA A 67 -1.59 -13.01 -27.24
N ALA A 68 -0.76 -13.28 -28.24
CA ALA A 68 -1.15 -13.34 -29.65
C ALA A 68 -1.69 -14.72 -30.08
N ALA A 69 -1.46 -15.77 -29.27
CA ALA A 69 -1.84 -17.14 -29.62
C ALA A 69 -3.34 -17.46 -29.47
N THR A 70 -4.17 -16.59 -28.89
CA THR A 70 -5.60 -16.86 -28.66
C THR A 70 -6.57 -16.19 -29.64
N ALA A 71 -6.06 -15.61 -30.74
CA ALA A 71 -6.91 -14.98 -31.78
C ALA A 71 -7.16 -15.86 -33.02
N VAL A 72 -6.69 -17.12 -33.04
CA VAL A 72 -6.89 -18.04 -34.17
C VAL A 72 -7.53 -19.34 -33.71
N GLU A 73 -8.75 -19.24 -33.19
CA GLU A 73 -9.68 -20.37 -33.24
C GLU A 73 -11.11 -19.81 -33.28
N SER A 74 -11.53 -19.48 -34.51
CA SER A 74 -12.94 -19.36 -34.92
C SER A 74 -13.43 -20.71 -35.44
#